data_AF-A0A076FC26-F1
#
_entry.id   AF-A0A076FC26-F1
#
_cell.length_a   1.000
_cell.length_b   1.000
_cell.length_c   1.000
_cell.angle_alpha   90.00
_cell.angle_beta   90.00
_cell.angle_gamma   90.00
#
_symmetry.space_group_name_H-M   'P 1'
#
loop_
_entity.id
_entity.type
_entity.pdbx_description
1 polymer ?
#
loop_
_entity_poly.entity_id
_entity_poly.type
_entity_poly.pdbx_seq_one_letter_code
_entity_poly.pdbx_strand_id
1 'polypeptide(L)' 'NFYTIPGFLDPLLCGNSSDAGQCPEGYTCMKAGRNPNYGYTSFDTFSWAFLALFRLMTQDFWENLYQL' A
#
# COMPACT_ATOMS: atom_id res chain seq x y z
N ASN A 1 6.73 10.07 -12.76
CA ASN A 1 6.29 10.91 -11.63
C ASN A 1 5.19 10.17 -10.90
N PHE A 2 5.34 9.97 -9.59
CA PHE A 2 4.30 9.39 -8.72
C PHE A 2 3.61 10.51 -7.95
N TYR A 3 2.34 10.30 -7.61
CA TYR A 3 1.61 11.24 -6.77
C TYR A 3 1.90 10.94 -5.28
N THR A 4 2.41 11.93 -4.56
CA THR A 4 2.71 11.84 -3.13
C THR A 4 1.93 12.92 -2.39
N ILE A 5 1.25 12.52 -1.32
CA ILE A 5 0.51 13.45 -0.45
C ILE A 5 1.53 14.25 0.37
N PRO A 6 1.37 15.58 0.55
CA PRO A 6 2.27 16.37 1.38
C PRO A 6 2.29 15.82 2.82
N GLY A 7 3.46 15.37 3.28
CA GLY A 7 3.67 14.78 4.61
C GLY A 7 3.84 13.25 4.62
N PHE A 8 3.63 12.56 3.50
CA PHE A 8 3.88 11.12 3.37
C PHE A 8 5.16 10.83 2.58
N LEU A 9 5.93 9.83 3.05
CA LEU A 9 7.16 9.37 2.41
C LEU A 9 6.90 8.43 1.23
N ASP A 10 5.79 7.70 1.28
CA ASP A 10 5.39 6.72 0.27
C ASP A 10 4.35 7.33 -0.70
N PRO A 11 4.33 6.90 -1.97
CA PRO A 11 3.32 7.34 -2.93
C PRO A 11 1.91 6.85 -2.57
N LEU A 12 0.89 7.60 -3.00
CA LEU A 12 -0.52 7.27 -2.76
C LEU A 12 -0.85 5.91 -3.40
N LEU A 13 -1.41 4.99 -2.63
CA LEU A 13 -2.03 3.78 -3.19
C LEU A 13 -3.37 4.09 -3.82
N CYS A 14 -3.62 3.40 -4.93
CA CYS A 14 -4.85 3.48 -5.70
C CYS A 14 -5.27 2.09 -6.16
N GLY A 15 -6.54 1.95 -6.52
CA GLY A 15 -7.03 0.75 -7.19
C GLY A 15 -7.91 1.12 -8.38
N ASN A 16 -7.96 0.23 -9.37
CA ASN A 16 -8.80 0.42 -10.57
C ASN A 16 -10.26 -0.03 -10.36
N SER A 17 -10.61 -0.45 -9.14
CA SER A 17 -11.96 -0.83 -8.76
C SER A 17 -12.73 0.40 -8.25
N SER A 18 -14.04 0.45 -8.48
CA SER A 18 -14.90 1.57 -8.05
C SER A 18 -14.89 1.82 -6.54
N ASP A 19 -14.68 0.77 -5.74
CA ASP A 19 -14.60 0.85 -4.27
C ASP A 19 -13.19 1.14 -3.73
N ALA A 20 -12.18 1.23 -4.60
CA ALA A 20 -10.80 1.47 -4.20
C ALA A 20 -10.45 2.98 -4.22
N GLY A 21 -9.32 3.32 -3.60
CA GLY A 21 -8.77 4.68 -3.58
C GLY A 21 -8.59 5.25 -4.98
N GLN A 22 -9.15 6.44 -5.20
CA GLN A 22 -9.11 7.15 -6.49
C GLN A 22 -7.87 8.03 -6.61
N CYS A 23 -7.34 8.15 -7.83
CA CYS A 23 -6.27 9.09 -8.14
C CYS A 23 -6.85 10.48 -8.50
N PRO A 24 -6.09 11.58 -8.26
CA PRO A 24 -6.49 12.91 -8.72
C PRO A 24 -6.50 13.02 -10.26
N GLU A 25 -7.23 14.00 -10.78
CA GLU A 25 -7.33 14.33 -12.21
C GLU A 25 -5.94 14.40 -12.87
N GLY A 26 -5.76 13.71 -14.00
CA GLY A 26 -4.49 13.64 -14.73
C GLY A 26 -3.51 12.55 -14.27
N TYR A 27 -3.87 11.76 -13.25
CA TYR A 27 -3.10 10.58 -12.83
C TYR A 27 -3.87 9.29 -13.11
N THR A 28 -3.15 8.26 -13.54
CA THR A 28 -3.69 6.92 -13.79
C THR A 28 -3.07 5.92 -12.85
N CYS A 29 -3.89 5.06 -12.24
CA CYS A 29 -3.41 4.01 -11.36
C CYS A 29 -2.65 2.94 -12.16
N MET A 30 -1.39 2.69 -11.81
CA MET A 30 -0.57 1.64 -12.42
C MET A 30 0.18 0.88 -11.34
N LYS A 31 0.30 -0.46 -11.48
CA LYS A 31 1.17 -1.29 -10.65
C LYS A 31 2.63 -1.05 -11.05
N ALA A 32 3.22 0.03 -10.55
CA ALA A 32 4.61 0.40 -10.79
C ALA A 32 5.23 1.02 -9.53
N GLY A 33 6.47 0.66 -9.21
CA GLY A 33 7.21 1.22 -8.08
C GLY A 33 7.55 0.21 -6.98
N ARG A 34 8.09 0.71 -5.87
CA ARG A 34 8.42 -0.08 -4.68
C ARG A 34 7.22 -0.11 -3.73
N ASN A 35 7.01 -1.24 -3.05
CA ASN A 35 5.95 -1.35 -2.06
C ASN A 35 6.21 -0.39 -0.86
N PRO A 36 5.14 0.02 -0.13
CA PRO A 36 5.24 0.92 1.02
C PRO A 36 6.17 0.39 2.13
N ASN A 37 6.51 1.26 3.08
CA ASN A 37 7.37 0.91 4.23
C ASN A 37 8.69 0.26 3.79
N TYR A 38 9.42 0.91 2.89
CA TYR A 38 10.70 0.44 2.34
C TYR A 38 10.64 -0.91 1.58
N GLY A 39 9.44 -1.37 1.20
CA GLY A 39 9.24 -2.66 0.51
C GLY A 39 8.86 -3.82 1.43
N TYR A 40 8.74 -3.57 2.74
CA TYR A 40 8.44 -4.62 3.73
C TYR A 40 6.96 -4.98 3.81
N THR A 41 6.08 -4.10 3.33
CA THR A 41 4.63 -4.33 3.29
C THR A 41 4.23 -4.78 1.89
N SER A 42 4.30 -6.09 1.62
CA SER A 42 3.89 -6.67 0.34
C SER A 42 3.26 -8.05 0.50
N PHE A 43 2.34 -8.40 -0.40
CA PHE A 43 1.74 -9.73 -0.51
C PHE A 43 2.24 -10.49 -1.76
N ASP A 44 3.28 -9.99 -2.44
CA ASP A 44 3.76 -10.55 -3.70
C ASP A 44 4.58 -11.86 -3.51
N THR A 45 5.10 -12.14 -2.31
CA THR A 45 5.83 -13.39 -2.00
C THR A 45 5.33 -14.03 -0.71
N PHE A 46 5.44 -15.37 -0.61
CA PHE A 46 4.98 -16.12 0.57
C PHE A 46 5.60 -15.62 1.89
N SER A 47 6.91 -15.33 1.91
CA SER A 47 7.60 -14.87 3.11
C SER A 47 7.11 -13.50 3.59
N TRP A 48 6.91 -12.53 2.68
CA TRP A 48 6.38 -11.20 3.02
C TRP A 48 4.91 -11.26 3.42
N ALA A 49 4.10 -12.08 2.72
CA ALA A 49 2.70 -12.30 3.07
C ALA A 49 2.56 -12.93 4.47
N PHE A 50 3.42 -13.89 4.82
CA PHE A 50 3.43 -14.50 6.15
C PHE A 50 3.80 -13.50 7.25
N LEU A 51 4.79 -12.62 7.00
CA LEU A 51 5.15 -11.55 7.94
C LEU A 51 3.99 -10.57 8.17
N ALA A 52 3.27 -10.20 7.10
CA ALA A 52 2.11 -9.32 7.17
C ALA A 52 0.95 -9.97 7.95
N LEU A 53 0.67 -11.25 7.68
CA LEU A 53 -0.32 -12.04 8.42
C LEU A 53 0.05 -12.18 9.90
N PHE A 54 1.33 -12.39 10.21
CA PHE A 54 1.80 -12.46 11.59
C PHE A 54 1.52 -11.15 12.36
N ARG A 55 1.81 -9.98 11.75
CA ARG A 55 1.45 -8.67 12.33
C ARG A 55 -0.06 -8.52 12.58
N LEU A 56 -0.88 -9.06 11.69
CA LEU A 56 -2.34 -9.00 11.83
C LEU A 56 -2.84 -9.90 12.97
N MET A 57 -2.21 -11.07 13.20
CA MET A 57 -2.55 -11.97 14.30
C MET A 57 -2.14 -11.42 15.68
N THR A 58 -1.01 -10.71 15.76
CA THR A 58 -0.54 -10.11 17.02
C THR A 58 -1.16 -8.75 17.32
N GLN A 59 -2.00 -8.22 16.41
CA GLN A 59 -2.62 -6.90 16.48
C GLN A 59 -1.59 -5.75 16.60
N ASP A 60 -0.37 -5.95 16.10
CA ASP A 60 0.65 -4.91 16.05
C ASP A 60 0.44 -4.01 14.83
N PHE A 61 -0.12 -2.81 15.06
CA PHE A 61 -0.30 -1.78 14.01
C PHE A 61 -1.08 -2.28 12.78
N TRP A 62 -2.04 -3.18 13.01
CA TRP A 62 -2.84 -3.85 11.98
C TRP A 62 -3.78 -2.89 11.23
N GLU A 63 -4.19 -1.79 11.86
CA GLU A 63 -5.09 -0.78 11.27
C GLU A 63 -4.46 -0.08 10.06
N ASN A 64 -3.15 0.20 10.11
CA ASN A 64 -2.44 0.78 8.96
C ASN A 64 -2.36 -0.23 7.82
N LEU A 65 -2.10 -1.51 8.12
CA LEU A 65 -2.12 -2.58 7.12
C LEU A 65 -3.51 -2.77 6.49
N TYR A 66 -4.59 -2.56 7.25
CA TYR A 66 -5.96 -2.70 6.78
C TYR A 66 -6.44 -1.50 5.93
N GLN A 67 -5.93 -0.31 6.22
CA GLN A 67 -6.28 0.93 5.51
C GLN A 67 -5.45 1.20 4.25
N LEU A 68 -4.34 0.46 4.07
CA LEU A 68 -3.51 0.45 2.85
C LEU A 68 -4.19 -0.31 1.70
#